data_AF-A0A257X7R6-F1
#
_entry.id   AF-A0A257X7R6-F1
#
_cell.length_a   1.000
_cell.length_b   1.000
_cell.length_c   1.000
_cell.angle_alpha   90.00
_cell.angle_beta   90.00
_cell.angle_gamma   90.00
#
_symmetry.space_group_name_H-M   'P 1'
#
loop_
_entity.id
_entity.type
_entity.pdbx_description
1 polymer ?
#
loop_
_entity_poly.entity_id
_entity_poly.type
_entity_poly.pdbx_seq_one_letter_code
_entity_poly.pdbx_strand_id
1 'polypeptide(L)' 'DFLPALQQELVAVISKYVRVNPEDIKVQLEKQDNYEVLEVNIVLPDQRN' A
#
# COMPACT_ATOMS: atom_id res chain seq x y z
N ASP A 1 -4.22 -10.44 -14.50
CA ASP A 1 -4.39 -9.47 -13.41
C ASP A 1 -3.21 -9.46 -12.44
N PHE A 2 -2.13 -8.73 -12.77
CA PHE A 2 -0.92 -8.68 -11.94
C PHE A 2 -0.96 -7.57 -10.88
N LEU A 3 -1.52 -6.42 -11.24
CA LEU A 3 -1.61 -5.24 -10.38
C LEU A 3 -2.34 -5.48 -9.04
N PRO A 4 -3.53 -6.11 -9.00
CA PRO A 4 -4.18 -6.37 -7.72
C PRO A 4 -3.42 -7.38 -6.86
N ALA A 5 -2.70 -8.33 -7.44
CA ALA A 5 -1.87 -9.27 -6.68
C ALA A 5 -0.66 -8.57 -6.03
N LEU A 6 0.02 -7.70 -6.77
CA LEU A 6 1.14 -6.91 -6.26
C LEU A 6 0.71 -5.97 -5.12
N GLN A 7 -0.47 -5.36 -5.24
CA GLN A 7 -1.06 -4.55 -4.17
C GLN A 7 -1.26 -5.35 -2.88
N GLN A 8 -1.83 -6.56 -2.98
CA GLN A 8 -2.06 -7.43 -1.83
C GLN A 8 -0.75 -7.91 -1.19
N GLU A 9 0.27 -8.25 -2.00
CA GLU A 9 1.59 -8.62 -1.48
C GLU A 9 2.27 -7.47 -0.74
N LEU A 10 2.23 -6.25 -1.29
CA LEU A 10 2.81 -5.06 -0.64
C LEU A 10 2.14 -4.80 0.71
N VAL A 11 0.81 -4.82 0.76
CA VAL A 11 0.04 -4.70 2.00
C VAL A 11 0.47 -5.77 3.02
N ALA A 12 0.53 -7.04 2.59
CA ALA A 12 0.90 -8.15 3.46
C ALA A 12 2.34 -8.04 3.99
N VAL A 13 3.28 -7.54 3.19
CA VAL A 13 4.67 -7.31 3.62
C VAL A 13 4.75 -6.15 4.61
N ILE A 14 4.09 -5.03 4.33
CA ILE A 14 4.08 -3.86 5.22
C ILE A 14 3.49 -4.23 6.60
N SER A 15 2.38 -4.97 6.62
CA SER A 15 1.73 -5.43 7.85
C SER A 15 2.59 -6.38 8.69
N LYS A 16 3.63 -7.02 8.12
CA LYS A 16 4.59 -7.84 8.90
C LYS A 16 5.53 -6.97 9.73
N TYR A 17 5.89 -5.79 9.22
CA TYR A 17 6.86 -4.91 9.86
C TYR A 17 6.20 -3.81 10.69
N VAL A 18 4.97 -3.44 10.36
CA VAL A 18 4.22 -2.39 11.04
C VAL A 18 2.82 -2.90 11.39
N ARG A 19 2.39 -2.70 12.63
CA ARG A 19 1.00 -2.95 13.02
C ARG A 19 0.11 -1.85 12.43
N VAL A 20 -0.25 -1.97 11.15
CA VAL A 20 -1.21 -1.09 10.46
C VAL A 20 -2.42 -1.92 10.06
N ASN A 21 -3.62 -1.32 10.07
CA ASN A 21 -4.79 -2.01 9.54
C ASN A 21 -4.75 -1.95 8.00
N PRO A 22 -5.25 -2.97 7.28
CA PRO A 22 -5.31 -2.93 5.82
C PRO A 22 -6.10 -1.73 5.27
N GLU A 23 -7.10 -1.29 6.04
CA GLU A 23 -7.93 -0.12 5.78
C GLU A 23 -7.20 1.22 5.92
N ASP A 24 -6.05 1.24 6.60
CA ASP A 24 -5.15 2.40 6.71
C ASP A 24 -4.15 2.49 5.54
N ILE A 25 -4.15 1.50 4.64
CA ILE A 25 -3.28 1.45 3.47
C ILE A 25 -4.09 1.79 2.22
N LYS A 26 -3.79 2.94 1.63
CA LYS A 26 -4.39 3.39 0.37
C LYS A 26 -3.39 3.17 -0.75
N VAL A 27 -3.82 2.45 -1.78
CA VAL A 27 -3.02 2.22 -2.98
C VAL A 27 -3.73 2.84 -4.17
N GLN A 28 -3.02 3.65 -4.93
CA GLN A 28 -3.52 4.32 -6.12
C GLN A 28 -2.61 3.98 -7.30
N LEU A 29 -3.22 3.65 -8.44
CA LEU A 29 -2.50 3.42 -9.68
C LEU A 29 -2.79 4.58 -10.61
N GLU A 30 -1.78 5.39 -10.90
CA GLU A 30 -1.85 6.44 -11.91
C GLU A 30 -1.21 5.94 -13.20
N LYS A 31 -1.94 6.06 -14.31
CA LYS A 31 -1.40 5.77 -15.64
C LYS A 31 -1.11 7.09 -16.34
N GLN A 32 0.17 7.38 -16.55
CA GLN A 32 0.61 8.43 -17.47
C GLN A 32 1.04 7.78 -18.78
N ASP A 33 1.04 8.56 -19.87
CA ASP A 33 1.10 8.09 -21.26
C ASP A 33 2.08 6.93 -21.53
N ASN A 34 3.23 6.90 -20.86
CA ASN A 34 4.26 5.88 -21.05
C ASN A 34 4.62 5.06 -19.79
N TYR A 35 3.96 5.26 -18.63
CA TYR A 35 4.29 4.53 -17.41
C TYR A 35 3.13 4.47 -16.41
N GLU A 36 3.16 3.42 -15.59
CA GLU A 36 2.22 3.19 -14.49
C GLU A 36 2.92 3.52 -13.17
N VAL A 37 2.40 4.48 -12.42
CA VAL A 37 2.88 4.87 -11.08
C VAL A 37 1.98 4.23 -10.03
N LEU A 38 2.58 3.50 -9.09
CA LEU A 38 1.88 2.93 -7.94
C LEU A 38 2.20 3.76 -6.71
N GLU A 39 1.23 4.53 -6.23
CA GLU A 39 1.34 5.31 -5.00
C GLU A 39 0.76 4.52 -3.82
N VAL A 40 1.53 4.40 -2.74
CA VAL A 40 1.13 3.68 -1.53
C VAL A 40 1.19 4.65 -0.35
N ASN A 41 0.03 5.02 0.16
CA ASN A 41 -0.12 5.86 1.35
C ASN A 41 -0.47 4.98 2.55
N ILE A 42 0.37 5.00 3.58
CA ILE A 42 0.19 4.20 4.79
C ILE A 42 0.04 5.17 5.96
N VAL A 43 -1.11 5.11 6.64
CA VAL A 43 -1.28 5.83 7.90
C VAL A 43 -0.70 4.98 9.02
N LEU A 44 0.40 5.45 9.61
CA LEU A 44 0.98 4.80 10.78
C LEU A 44 0.10 5.11 12.00
N PRO A 45 -0.30 4.12 12.81
CA PRO A 45 -0.97 4.42 14.06
C PRO A 45 0.00 5.16 14.97
N ASP A 46 -0.54 6.16 15.66
CA ASP A 46 0.19 6.92 16.68
C ASP A 46 0.71 5.93 17.73
N GLN A 47 2.03 5.70 17.76
CA GLN A 47 2.67 4.92 18.82
C GLN A 47 2.62 5.76 20.10
N ARG A 48 1.46 5.76 20.74
CA ARG A 48 1.29 6.33 22.07
C ARG A 48 2.14 5.52 23.05
N ASN A 49 3.30 6.08 23.38
CA ASN A 49 4.15 5.69 24.50
C ASN A 49 3.38 5.68 25.82
#